data_AF-A0A4Q4XX62-F1
#
_entry.id   AF-A0A4Q4XX62-F1
#
_cell.length_a   1.000
_cell.length_b   1.000
_cell.length_c   1.000
_cell.angle_alpha   90.00
_cell.angle_beta   90.00
_cell.angle_gamma   90.00
#
_symmetry.space_group_name_H-M   'P 1'
#
loop_
_entity.id
_entity.type
_entity.pdbx_description
1 polymer ?
#
loop_
_entity_poly.entity_id
_entity_poly.type
_entity_poly.pdbx_seq_one_letter_code
_entity_poly.pdbx_strand_id
1 'polypeptide(L)'
;MRMSVALLRDVEAEIKAKEKAETPTVKTKEQTEKEDAIRAKHGTTNKDGRIKTLPFISVWRRKFRPLPEAKAVDLFAEVVGDAFILLVAASIILYESHRQSQKPDSNAEQIKELSQRFDELEKRERDLEEAEKQYHSRVLTLEQALRDFKDPKTKQPLLPPAPTPSTPVSA
;
A
#
# COMPACT_ATOMS: atom_id res chain seq x y z
N MET A 1 47.38 3.04 11.76
CA MET A 1 47.67 4.47 11.47
C MET A 1 46.58 5.32 12.11
N ARG A 2 46.91 6.12 13.13
CA ARG A 2 45.98 7.09 13.74
C ARG A 2 46.23 8.44 13.05
N MET A 3 45.35 8.82 12.12
CA MET A 3 45.45 10.11 11.42
C MET A 3 45.01 11.23 12.38
N SER A 4 45.86 12.24 12.56
CA SER A 4 45.63 13.40 13.40
C SER A 4 44.55 14.30 12.79
N VAL A 5 43.40 14.38 13.47
CA VAL A 5 42.18 15.12 13.08
C VAL A 5 42.41 16.63 12.87
N ALA A 6 43.55 17.16 13.31
CA ALA A 6 43.92 18.56 13.12
C ALA A 6 44.20 18.96 11.65
N LEU A 7 44.54 18.00 10.77
CA LEU A 7 44.80 18.27 9.34
C LEU A 7 43.55 18.19 8.45
N LEU A 8 42.40 17.76 9.00
CA LEU A 8 41.11 17.73 8.29
C LEU A 8 40.23 18.96 8.59
N ARG A 9 40.70 19.92 9.39
CA ARG A 9 39.98 21.17 9.60
C ARG A 9 40.35 22.17 8.51
N ASP A 10 39.41 22.43 7.62
CA ASP A 10 39.51 23.48 6.61
C ASP A 10 39.36 24.87 7.27
N VAL A 11 40.49 25.41 7.73
CA VAL A 11 40.56 26.73 8.40
C VAL A 11 39.98 27.84 7.53
N GLU A 12 40.11 27.74 6.21
CA GLU A 12 39.54 28.69 5.25
C GLU A 12 38.00 28.69 5.22
N ALA A 13 37.37 27.52 5.44
CA ALA A 13 35.93 27.40 5.49
C ALA A 13 35.37 28.00 6.80
N GLU A 14 36.08 27.83 7.92
CA GLU A 14 35.72 28.47 9.19
C GLU A 14 35.88 29.99 9.13
N ILE A 15 36.91 30.52 8.46
CA ILE A 15 37.10 31.98 8.30
C ILE A 15 36.01 32.57 7.40
N LYS A 16 35.69 31.94 6.26
CA LYS A 16 34.60 32.39 5.38
C LYS A 16 33.22 32.29 6.02
N ALA A 17 33.00 31.32 6.91
CA ALA A 17 31.76 31.22 7.68
C ALA A 17 31.65 32.34 8.73
N LYS A 18 32.77 32.71 9.37
CA LYS A 18 32.83 33.83 10.32
C LYS A 18 32.69 35.19 9.63
N GLU A 19 33.34 35.41 8.48
CA GLU A 19 33.15 36.64 7.69
C GLU A 19 31.70 36.83 7.20
N LYS A 20 31.01 35.74 6.85
CA LYS A 20 29.57 35.78 6.49
C LYS A 20 28.66 35.99 7.71
N ALA A 21 29.10 35.60 8.90
CA ALA A 21 28.38 35.83 10.14
C ALA A 21 28.65 37.22 10.73
N GLU A 22 29.80 37.83 10.41
CA GLU A 22 30.24 39.15 10.88
C GLU A 22 29.90 40.30 9.92
N THR A 23 29.08 40.08 8.88
CA THR A 23 28.53 41.20 8.11
C THR A 23 27.49 41.96 8.93
N PRO A 24 27.69 43.26 9.21
CA PRO A 24 26.81 44.06 10.05
C PRO A 24 25.44 44.24 9.39
N THR A 25 24.41 43.74 10.08
CA THR A 25 22.99 43.90 9.79
C THR A 25 22.56 45.37 9.91
N VAL A 26 22.79 46.18 8.88
CA VAL A 26 22.01 47.39 8.61
C VAL A 26 21.82 47.54 7.10
N LYS A 27 20.66 47.10 6.61
CA LYS A 27 20.25 47.37 5.22
C LYS A 27 20.16 48.88 5.00
N THR A 28 20.84 49.39 3.98
CA THR A 28 20.83 50.80 3.58
C THR A 28 19.45 51.16 3.02
N LYS A 29 18.91 52.33 3.37
CA LYS A 29 17.55 52.79 2.99
C LYS A 29 17.26 52.71 1.48
N GLU A 30 18.29 52.86 0.64
CA GLU A 30 18.16 52.75 -0.81
C GLU A 30 17.96 51.31 -1.33
N GLN A 31 18.44 50.30 -0.61
CA GLN A 31 18.19 48.90 -0.98
C GLN A 31 16.76 48.49 -0.64
N THR A 32 16.19 49.00 0.46
CA THR A 32 14.78 48.79 0.81
C THR A 32 13.82 49.47 -0.16
N GLU A 33 14.12 50.67 -0.64
CA GLU A 33 13.26 51.35 -1.63
C GLU A 33 13.28 50.65 -3.01
N LYS A 34 14.44 50.10 -3.41
CA LYS A 34 14.54 49.27 -4.61
C LYS A 34 13.84 47.92 -4.42
N GLU A 35 13.96 47.28 -3.25
CA GLU A 35 13.19 46.08 -2.90
C GLU A 35 11.68 46.37 -2.93
N ASP A 36 11.21 47.49 -2.37
CA ASP A 36 9.79 47.85 -2.33
C ASP A 36 9.24 48.26 -3.71
N ALA A 37 10.04 48.93 -4.55
CA ALA A 37 9.65 49.21 -5.93
C ALA A 37 9.55 47.94 -6.79
N ILE A 38 10.47 46.98 -6.58
CA ILE A 38 10.41 45.66 -7.23
C ILE A 38 9.24 44.85 -6.67
N ARG A 39 8.95 44.92 -5.38
CA ARG A 39 7.83 44.23 -4.72
C ARG A 39 6.46 44.84 -5.05
N ALA A 40 6.42 46.13 -5.39
CA ALA A 40 5.23 46.82 -5.89
C ALA A 40 4.97 46.52 -7.38
N LYS A 41 6.02 46.37 -8.21
CA LYS A 41 5.89 45.99 -9.62
C LYS A 41 5.67 44.49 -9.83
N HIS A 42 6.31 43.66 -9.01
CA HIS A 42 6.11 42.22 -8.94
C HIS A 42 5.25 41.94 -7.70
N GLY A 43 3.97 42.30 -7.82
CA GLY A 43 2.98 42.19 -6.75
C GLY A 43 3.09 40.85 -6.00
N THR A 44 2.98 40.96 -4.68
CA THR A 44 2.85 39.89 -3.69
C THR A 44 2.14 38.63 -4.19
N THR A 45 2.84 37.72 -4.85
CA THR A 45 2.26 36.49 -5.40
C THR A 45 2.10 35.35 -4.40
N ASN A 46 2.27 35.57 -3.09
CA ASN A 46 2.28 34.48 -2.11
C ASN A 46 1.38 34.66 -0.86
N LYS A 47 0.41 35.60 -0.84
CA LYS A 47 -0.42 35.78 0.38
C LYS A 47 -1.94 35.95 0.25
N ASP A 48 -2.53 35.85 -0.94
CA ASP A 48 -4.00 35.99 -1.08
C ASP A 48 -4.65 34.87 -1.90
N GLY A 49 -4.29 33.61 -1.60
CA GLY A 49 -5.16 32.48 -1.87
C GLY A 49 -6.29 32.44 -0.86
N ARG A 50 -7.18 33.45 -0.87
CA ARG A 50 -8.43 33.42 -0.11
C ARG A 50 -9.13 32.11 -0.46
N ILE A 51 -9.21 31.20 0.50
CA ILE A 51 -10.10 30.04 0.48
C ILE A 51 -11.52 30.60 0.59
N LYS A 52 -12.00 31.20 -0.50
CA LYS A 52 -13.41 31.32 -0.75
C LYS A 52 -13.82 29.92 -1.14
N THR A 53 -14.64 29.29 -0.31
CA THR A 53 -15.38 28.07 -0.59
C THR A 53 -16.03 28.18 -1.97
N LEU A 54 -15.32 27.71 -2.99
CA LEU A 54 -15.87 27.54 -4.32
C LEU A 54 -16.68 26.24 -4.28
N PRO A 55 -17.90 26.21 -4.85
CA PRO A 55 -18.64 24.97 -4.97
C PRO A 55 -17.77 23.96 -5.73
N PHE A 56 -17.89 22.68 -5.38
CA PHE A 56 -17.16 21.56 -5.97
C PHE A 56 -17.52 21.41 -7.46
N ILE A 57 -17.03 22.32 -8.29
CA ILE A 57 -17.12 22.28 -9.73
C ILE A 57 -16.08 21.26 -10.17
N SER A 58 -16.55 20.19 -10.81
CA SER A 58 -15.68 19.13 -11.31
C SER A 58 -14.58 19.71 -12.19
N VAL A 59 -13.35 19.23 -11.98
CA VAL A 59 -12.13 19.70 -12.68
C VAL A 59 -12.30 19.68 -14.20
N TRP A 60 -13.18 18.81 -14.71
CA TRP A 60 -13.52 18.64 -16.13
C TRP A 60 -14.40 19.73 -16.76
N ARG A 61 -15.14 20.52 -15.97
CA ARG A 61 -15.98 21.61 -16.51
C ARG A 61 -15.40 23.01 -16.31
N ARG A 62 -14.18 23.12 -15.77
CA ARG A 62 -13.55 24.42 -15.55
C ARG A 62 -12.94 24.94 -16.85
N LYS A 63 -13.37 26.12 -17.30
CA LYS A 63 -12.61 26.90 -18.29
C LYS A 63 -11.35 27.43 -17.62
N PHE A 64 -10.20 26.81 -17.89
CA PHE A 64 -8.91 27.32 -17.46
C PHE A 64 -8.62 28.64 -18.16
N ARG A 65 -8.23 29.67 -17.40
CA ARG A 65 -7.67 30.88 -17.99
C ARG A 65 -6.25 30.53 -18.46
N PRO A 66 -5.83 30.97 -19.66
CA PRO A 66 -4.48 30.68 -20.13
C PRO A 66 -3.47 31.28 -19.15
N LEU A 67 -2.50 30.47 -18.74
CA LEU A 67 -1.38 30.97 -17.98
C LEU A 67 -0.54 31.89 -18.87
N PRO A 68 0.14 32.90 -18.31
CA PRO A 68 1.10 33.69 -19.07
C PRO A 68 2.19 32.77 -19.63
N GLU A 69 2.55 32.96 -20.90
CA GLU A 69 3.40 32.05 -21.68
C GLU A 69 4.72 31.72 -20.96
N ALA A 70 5.35 32.71 -20.33
CA ALA A 70 6.59 32.51 -19.57
C ALA A 70 6.43 31.51 -18.41
N LYS A 71 5.28 31.49 -17.72
CA LYS A 71 5.02 30.54 -16.62
C LYS A 71 4.67 29.14 -17.14
N ALA A 72 4.03 29.06 -18.30
CA ALA A 72 3.76 27.77 -18.91
C ALA A 72 5.07 27.07 -19.29
N VAL A 73 6.02 27.80 -19.90
CA VAL A 73 7.33 27.26 -20.29
C VAL A 73 8.14 26.77 -19.09
N ASP A 74 8.15 27.53 -17.98
CA ASP A 74 8.85 27.16 -16.75
C ASP A 74 8.27 25.88 -16.11
N LEU A 75 6.94 25.80 -16.01
CA LEU A 75 6.24 24.61 -15.50
C LEU A 75 6.41 23.39 -16.41
N PHE A 76 6.42 23.58 -17.72
CA PHE A 76 6.70 22.50 -18.66
C PHE A 76 8.15 22.03 -18.54
N ALA A 77 9.10 22.94 -18.32
CA ALA A 77 10.50 22.57 -18.12
C ALA A 77 10.68 21.68 -16.87
N GLU A 78 10.00 22.02 -15.77
CA GLU A 78 9.97 21.20 -14.54
C GLU A 78 9.37 19.81 -14.81
N VAL A 79 8.19 19.74 -15.45
CA VAL A 79 7.51 18.45 -15.75
C VAL A 79 8.31 17.59 -16.73
N VAL A 80 8.94 18.19 -17.74
CA VAL A 80 9.77 17.46 -18.70
C VAL A 80 11.02 16.90 -18.02
N GLY A 81 11.62 17.66 -17.10
CA GLY A 81 12.73 17.20 -16.27
C GLY A 81 12.35 16.00 -15.40
N ASP A 82 11.24 16.10 -14.67
CA ASP A 82 10.74 15.02 -13.82
C ASP A 82 10.35 13.78 -14.63
N ALA A 83 9.66 13.96 -15.76
CA ALA A 83 9.28 12.86 -16.64
C ALA A 83 10.50 12.12 -17.18
N PHE A 84 11.58 12.84 -17.50
CA PHE A 84 12.83 12.22 -17.94
C PHE A 84 13.47 11.37 -16.83
N ILE A 85 13.55 11.89 -15.59
CA ILE A 85 14.09 11.17 -14.45
C ILE A 85 13.24 9.91 -14.16
N LEU A 86 11.91 10.04 -14.16
CA LEU A 86 11.00 8.92 -13.95
C LEU A 86 11.12 7.87 -15.05
N LEU A 87 11.29 8.28 -16.31
CA LEU A 87 11.46 7.37 -17.44
C LEU A 87 12.77 6.59 -17.33
N VAL A 88 13.88 7.26 -16.99
CA VAL A 88 15.17 6.61 -16.76
C VAL A 88 15.06 5.62 -15.59
N ALA A 89 14.47 6.04 -14.46
CA ALA A 89 14.26 5.16 -13.31
C ALA A 89 13.40 3.93 -13.66
N ALA A 90 12.27 4.15 -14.32
CA ALA A 90 11.37 3.08 -14.76
C ALA A 90 12.06 2.12 -15.72
N SER A 91 12.85 2.62 -16.68
CA SER A 91 13.58 1.77 -17.61
C SER A 91 14.61 0.87 -16.93
N ILE A 92 15.34 1.37 -15.93
CA ILE A 92 16.30 0.57 -15.15
C ILE A 92 15.56 -0.50 -14.33
N ILE A 93 14.47 -0.13 -13.67
CA ILE A 93 13.65 -1.05 -12.87
C ILE A 93 13.07 -2.16 -13.75
N LEU A 94 12.52 -1.82 -14.92
CA LEU A 94 11.99 -2.80 -15.87
C LEU A 94 13.09 -3.70 -16.44
N TYR A 95 14.26 -3.14 -16.76
CA TYR A 95 15.39 -3.92 -17.26
C TYR A 95 15.90 -4.91 -16.22
N GLU A 96 16.05 -4.48 -14.97
CA GLU A 96 16.47 -5.37 -13.89
C GLU A 96 15.38 -6.40 -13.57
N SER A 97 14.12 -6.01 -13.51
CA SER A 97 12.99 -6.92 -13.30
C SER A 97 12.94 -7.99 -14.41
N HIS A 98 13.07 -7.59 -15.68
CA HIS A 98 13.12 -8.53 -16.80
C HIS A 98 14.33 -9.47 -16.72
N ARG A 99 15.50 -8.95 -16.32
CA ARG A 99 16.71 -9.76 -16.11
C ARG A 99 16.58 -10.71 -14.92
N GLN A 100 15.87 -10.32 -13.86
CA GLN A 100 15.58 -11.17 -12.71
C GLN A 100 14.59 -12.27 -13.09
N SER A 101 13.54 -11.96 -13.85
CA SER A 101 12.56 -12.95 -14.34
C SER A 101 13.14 -13.98 -15.31
N GLN A 102 14.30 -13.74 -15.91
CA GLN A 102 15.03 -14.75 -16.72
C GLN A 102 15.79 -15.76 -15.86
N LYS A 103 16.01 -15.48 -14.57
CA LYS A 103 16.51 -16.49 -13.65
C LYS A 103 15.31 -17.38 -13.27
N PRO A 104 15.43 -18.72 -13.35
CA PRO A 104 14.35 -19.58 -12.90
C PRO A 104 14.12 -19.34 -11.41
N ASP A 105 12.96 -18.76 -11.09
CA ASP A 105 12.52 -18.57 -9.71
C ASP A 105 12.23 -19.95 -9.13
N SER A 106 13.22 -20.56 -8.48
CA SER A 106 13.05 -21.79 -7.69
C SER A 106 11.89 -21.65 -6.70
N ASN A 107 11.66 -20.43 -6.21
CA ASN A 107 10.50 -20.09 -5.37
C ASN A 107 9.18 -20.28 -6.12
N ALA A 108 9.08 -19.93 -7.40
CA ALA A 108 7.87 -20.13 -8.18
C ALA A 108 7.58 -21.62 -8.41
N GLU A 109 8.61 -22.44 -8.59
CA GLU A 109 8.48 -23.91 -8.64
C GLU A 109 8.02 -24.47 -7.29
N GLN A 110 8.61 -24.02 -6.18
CA GLN A 110 8.18 -24.40 -4.82
C GLN A 110 6.74 -23.98 -4.53
N ILE A 111 6.33 -22.78 -4.95
CA ILE A 111 4.94 -22.31 -4.80
C ILE A 111 4.00 -23.22 -5.59
N LYS A 112 4.36 -23.61 -6.81
CA LYS A 112 3.57 -24.56 -7.61
C LYS A 112 3.47 -25.93 -6.92
N GLU A 113 4.58 -26.45 -6.40
CA GLU A 113 4.58 -27.71 -5.67
C GLU A 113 3.68 -27.63 -4.42
N LEU A 114 3.78 -26.54 -3.65
CA LEU A 114 2.94 -26.32 -2.48
C LEU A 114 1.45 -26.23 -2.88
N SER A 115 1.12 -25.51 -3.96
CA SER A 115 -0.27 -25.46 -4.45
C SER A 115 -0.81 -26.83 -4.81
N GLN A 116 0.00 -27.68 -5.45
CA GLN A 116 -0.40 -29.06 -5.77
C GLN A 116 -0.66 -29.88 -4.51
N ARG A 117 0.18 -29.75 -3.48
CA ARG A 117 -0.02 -30.42 -2.19
C ARG A 117 -1.28 -29.94 -1.48
N PHE A 118 -1.60 -28.65 -1.55
CA PHE A 118 -2.85 -28.11 -1.01
C PHE A 118 -4.07 -28.69 -1.74
N ASP A 119 -4.04 -28.72 -3.07
CA ASP A 119 -5.13 -29.31 -3.87
C ASP A 119 -5.34 -30.80 -3.57
N GLU A 120 -4.27 -31.55 -3.31
CA GLU A 120 -4.33 -32.95 -2.89
C GLU A 120 -4.93 -33.12 -1.49
N LEU A 121 -4.55 -32.27 -0.53
CA LEU A 121 -5.10 -32.29 0.82
C LEU A 121 -6.59 -31.95 0.81
N GLU A 122 -6.99 -30.93 0.04
CA GLU A 122 -8.40 -30.54 -0.06
C GLU A 122 -9.26 -31.66 -0.66
N LYS A 123 -8.73 -32.41 -1.63
CA LYS A 123 -9.41 -33.61 -2.16
C LYS A 123 -9.58 -34.69 -1.09
N ARG A 124 -8.52 -34.98 -0.31
CA ARG A 124 -8.60 -35.96 0.78
C ARG A 124 -9.60 -35.54 1.85
N GLU A 125 -9.64 -34.26 2.19
CA GLU A 125 -10.61 -33.73 3.15
C GLU A 125 -12.05 -33.90 2.63
N ARG A 126 -12.30 -33.59 1.35
CA ARG A 126 -13.61 -33.83 0.71
C ARG A 126 -13.99 -35.31 0.70
N ASP A 127 -13.07 -36.21 0.36
CA ASP A 127 -13.32 -37.65 0.33
C ASP A 127 -13.66 -38.18 1.74
N LEU A 128 -12.98 -37.68 2.77
CA LEU A 128 -13.26 -38.02 4.18
C LEU A 128 -14.62 -37.49 4.62
N GLU A 129 -14.95 -36.25 4.30
CA GLU A 129 -16.27 -35.66 4.58
C GLU A 129 -17.41 -36.48 3.94
N GLU A 130 -17.22 -36.93 2.69
CA GLU A 130 -18.18 -37.78 1.99
C GLU A 130 -18.31 -39.14 2.68
N ALA A 131 -17.20 -39.75 3.10
CA ALA A 131 -17.21 -40.99 3.86
C ALA A 131 -17.94 -40.84 5.20
N GLU A 132 -17.68 -39.77 5.95
CA GLU A 132 -18.37 -39.47 7.21
C GLU A 132 -19.88 -39.30 7.01
N LYS A 133 -20.30 -38.57 5.97
CA LYS A 133 -21.72 -38.43 5.60
C LYS A 133 -22.36 -39.79 5.31
N GLN A 134 -21.65 -40.66 4.58
CA GLN A 134 -22.13 -42.03 4.32
C GLN A 134 -22.24 -42.84 5.60
N TYR A 135 -21.25 -42.80 6.49
CA TYR A 135 -21.31 -43.49 7.78
C TYR A 135 -22.46 -43.00 8.63
N HIS A 136 -22.64 -41.68 8.77
CA HIS A 136 -23.77 -41.09 9.48
C HIS A 136 -25.11 -41.55 8.92
N SER A 137 -25.27 -41.57 7.59
CA SER A 137 -26.51 -42.05 6.97
C SER A 137 -26.79 -43.52 7.28
N ARG A 138 -25.77 -44.39 7.22
CA ARG A 138 -25.89 -45.82 7.56
C ARG A 138 -26.29 -46.00 9.02
N VAL A 139 -25.63 -45.29 9.93
CA VAL A 139 -25.95 -45.32 11.36
C VAL A 139 -27.39 -44.87 11.60
N LEU A 140 -27.85 -43.77 11.00
CA LEU A 140 -29.23 -43.31 11.12
C LEU A 140 -30.25 -44.34 10.61
N THR A 141 -29.97 -44.99 9.47
CA THR A 141 -30.86 -46.04 8.95
C THR A 141 -30.91 -47.25 9.87
N LEU A 142 -29.78 -47.66 10.46
CA LEU A 142 -29.71 -48.74 11.42
C LEU A 142 -30.44 -48.39 12.72
N GLU A 143 -30.25 -47.18 13.24
CA GLU A 143 -30.95 -46.68 14.42
C GLU A 143 -32.46 -46.66 14.19
N GLN A 144 -32.93 -46.22 13.02
CA GLN A 144 -34.34 -46.24 12.67
C GLN A 144 -34.87 -47.67 12.59
N ALA A 145 -34.18 -48.57 11.90
CA ALA A 145 -34.58 -49.98 11.80
C ALA A 145 -34.64 -50.67 13.18
N LEU A 146 -33.68 -50.37 14.08
CA LEU A 146 -33.66 -50.87 15.45
C LEU A 146 -34.79 -50.28 16.32
N ARG A 147 -35.23 -49.05 16.05
CA ARG A 147 -36.39 -48.45 16.72
C ARG A 147 -37.71 -49.06 16.26
N ASP A 148 -37.83 -49.34 14.96
CA ASP A 148 -39.01 -49.96 14.36
C ASP A 148 -39.13 -51.46 14.74
N PHE A 149 -37.99 -52.13 14.93
CA PHE A 149 -37.94 -53.52 15.39
C PHE A 149 -38.31 -53.62 16.86
N LYS A 150 -39.49 -54.17 17.15
CA LYS A 150 -40.00 -54.40 18.51
C LYS A 150 -39.76 -55.84 18.92
N ASP A 151 -39.13 -56.04 20.08
CA ASP A 151 -38.80 -57.38 20.54
C ASP A 151 -40.08 -58.20 20.80
N PRO A 152 -40.18 -59.43 20.24
CA PRO A 152 -41.43 -60.20 20.30
C PRO A 152 -41.77 -60.69 21.72
N LYS A 153 -40.79 -60.73 22.64
CA LYS A 153 -40.99 -61.19 24.02
C LYS A 153 -41.36 -60.06 24.99
N THR A 154 -40.80 -58.87 24.82
CA THR A 154 -40.97 -57.73 25.74
C THR A 154 -41.86 -56.62 25.17
N LYS A 155 -42.18 -56.64 23.87
CA LYS A 155 -42.99 -55.63 23.14
C LYS A 155 -42.53 -54.17 23.35
N GLN A 156 -41.29 -53.98 23.78
CA GLN A 156 -40.66 -52.68 24.00
C GLN A 156 -39.64 -52.40 22.89
N PRO A 157 -39.43 -51.12 22.50
CA PRO A 157 -38.39 -50.75 21.55
C PRO A 157 -36.99 -50.96 22.16
N LEU A 158 -36.02 -51.40 21.35
CA LEU A 158 -34.65 -51.70 21.79
C LEU A 158 -33.83 -50.45 22.14
N LEU A 159 -34.20 -49.29 21.58
CA LEU A 159 -33.49 -48.02 21.78
C LEU A 159 -34.41 -46.98 22.45
N PRO A 160 -33.87 -46.10 23.31
CA PRO A 160 -34.61 -44.98 23.87
C PRO A 160 -35.06 -44.00 22.77
N PRO A 161 -36.11 -43.18 23.02
CA PRO A 161 -36.57 -42.16 22.08
C PRO A 161 -35.43 -41.20 21.71
N ALA A 162 -35.45 -40.70 20.48
CA ALA A 162 -34.40 -39.85 19.94
C ALA A 162 -34.02 -38.72 20.90
N PRO A 163 -32.72 -38.45 21.13
CA PRO A 163 -32.33 -37.23 21.83
C PRO A 163 -32.85 -36.05 21.01
N THR A 164 -33.66 -35.20 21.63
CA THR A 164 -34.06 -33.92 21.06
C THR A 164 -32.79 -33.08 20.85
N PRO A 165 -32.62 -32.41 19.69
CA PRO A 165 -31.42 -31.63 19.42
C PRO A 165 -31.34 -30.48 20.43
N SER A 166 -30.46 -30.60 21.42
CA SER A 166 -30.16 -29.52 22.36
C SER A 166 -29.45 -28.42 21.57
N THR A 167 -30.14 -27.28 21.43
CA THR A 167 -29.62 -26.04 20.87
C THR A 167 -28.25 -25.74 21.47
N PRO A 168 -27.19 -25.55 20.65
CA PRO A 168 -25.89 -25.16 21.18
C PRO A 168 -26.02 -23.76 21.79
N VAL A 169 -25.81 -23.66 23.10
CA VAL A 169 -25.73 -22.39 23.82
C VAL A 169 -24.45 -21.70 23.36
N SER A 170 -24.60 -20.64 22.56
CA SER A 170 -23.53 -19.70 22.26
C SER A 170 -23.00 -19.09 23.57
N ALA A 171 -21.69 -19.16 23.76
CA ALA A 171 -20.91 -18.35 24.68
C ALA A 171 -19.74 -17.75 23.91
#